data_AF-A0A958QNC4-F1
#
_entry.id   AF-A0A958QNC4-F1
#
_cell.length_a   1.000
_cell.length_b   1.000
_cell.length_c   1.000
_cell.angle_alpha   90.00
_cell.angle_beta   90.00
_cell.angle_gamma   90.00
#
_symmetry.space_group_name_H-M   'P 1'
#
loop_
_entity.id
_entity.type
_entity.pdbx_description
1 polymer ?
#
loop_
_entity_poly.entity_id
_entity_poly.type
_entity_poly.pdbx_seq_one_letter_code
_entity_poly.pdbx_strand_id
1 'polypeptide(L)'
;MSAQFLSVDVPDQITAAVFLEAPAQSIVLLQAYIESHESLGAVRTLNRTQNLLCILSTRDMLGSLLDFLFSVRDTCPWREARTVDKALLEFYRMVPSGNVDGQSD
;
A
#
# COMPACT_ATOMS: atom_id res chain seq x y z
N MET A 1 -2.18 25.53 -3.59
CA MET A 1 -2.54 24.11 -3.70
C MET A 1 -1.63 23.35 -2.75
N SER A 2 -2.17 22.82 -1.65
CA SER A 2 -1.37 22.07 -0.68
C SER A 2 -0.94 20.76 -1.33
N ALA A 3 0.36 20.48 -1.39
CA ALA A 3 0.87 19.18 -1.78
C ALA A 3 0.28 18.14 -0.81
N GLN A 4 -0.59 17.26 -1.31
CA GLN A 4 -1.01 16.09 -0.55
C GLN A 4 0.14 15.11 -0.60
N PHE A 5 0.84 14.98 0.51
CA PHE A 5 1.79 13.89 0.69
C PHE A 5 0.97 12.61 0.92
N LEU A 6 1.46 11.50 0.40
CA LEU A 6 0.98 10.18 0.75
C LEU A 6 2.01 9.59 1.70
N SER A 7 1.53 8.85 2.70
CA SER A 7 2.41 8.12 3.60
C SER A 7 2.98 6.94 2.83
N VAL A 8 4.13 7.17 2.18
CA VAL A 8 4.86 6.17 1.40
C VAL A 8 6.12 5.78 2.17
N ASP A 9 6.35 4.48 2.36
CA ASP A 9 7.61 3.92 2.85
C ASP A 9 8.27 3.09 1.75
N VAL A 10 9.60 3.14 1.67
CA VAL A 10 10.41 2.41 0.69
C VAL A 10 11.46 1.64 1.49
N PRO A 11 11.11 0.45 2.02
CA PRO A 11 11.96 -0.24 2.98
C PRO A 11 13.24 -0.80 2.36
N ASP A 12 13.26 -1.06 1.06
CA ASP A 12 14.41 -1.55 0.30
C ASP A 12 14.44 -0.96 -1.13
N GLN A 13 15.34 -1.44 -2.00
CA GLN A 13 15.48 -0.89 -3.36
C GLN A 13 14.33 -1.25 -4.32
N ILE A 14 13.53 -2.26 -3.98
CA ILE A 14 12.52 -2.89 -4.84
C ILE A 14 11.11 -2.58 -4.33
N THR A 15 10.90 -2.53 -3.02
CA THR A 15 9.57 -2.49 -2.40
C THR A 15 9.13 -1.06 -2.13
N ALA A 16 7.85 -0.76 -2.40
CA ALA A 16 7.18 0.45 -1.95
C ALA A 16 5.89 0.09 -1.20
N ALA A 17 5.61 0.81 -0.12
CA ALA A 17 4.41 0.65 0.69
C ALA A 17 3.65 1.97 0.76
N VAL A 18 2.36 1.95 0.44
CA VAL A 18 1.47 3.11 0.56
C VAL A 18 0.45 2.86 1.66
N PHE A 19 0.39 3.76 2.64
CA PHE A 19 -0.49 3.64 3.80
C PHE A 19 -1.68 4.59 3.68
N LEU A 20 -2.88 4.02 3.77
CA LEU A 20 -4.14 4.75 3.58
C LEU A 20 -5.11 4.45 4.72
N GLU A 21 -5.97 5.42 5.01
CA GLU A 21 -7.19 5.22 5.78
C GLU A 21 -8.39 5.31 4.84
N ALA A 22 -9.24 4.30 4.80
CA ALA A 22 -10.45 4.31 3.97
C ALA A 22 -11.65 3.75 4.74
N PRO A 23 -12.88 4.28 4.59
CA PRO A 23 -14.06 3.71 5.23
C PRO A 23 -14.16 2.19 4.97
N ALA A 24 -14.66 1.42 5.94
CA ALA A 24 -14.69 -0.05 5.84
C ALA A 24 -15.27 -0.59 4.51
N GLN A 25 -16.32 0.06 3.99
CA GLN A 25 -16.92 -0.27 2.69
C GLN A 25 -15.98 -0.03 1.49
N SER A 26 -15.12 0.99 1.59
CA SER A 26 -14.11 1.35 0.58
C SER A 26 -12.89 0.44 0.64
N ILE A 27 -12.60 -0.20 1.79
CA ILE A 27 -11.48 -1.15 1.92
C ILE A 27 -11.65 -2.33 0.96
N VAL A 28 -12.83 -2.95 0.97
CA VAL A 28 -13.13 -4.11 0.10
C VAL A 28 -13.09 -3.70 -1.37
N LEU A 29 -13.60 -2.50 -1.69
CA LEU A 29 -13.61 -1.98 -3.05
C LEU A 29 -12.19 -1.65 -3.55
N LEU A 30 -11.35 -1.02 -2.73
CA LEU A 30 -9.93 -0.78 -3.02
C LEU A 30 -9.19 -2.10 -3.25
N GLN A 31 -9.44 -3.10 -2.40
CA GLN A 31 -8.84 -4.42 -2.56
C GLN A 31 -9.23 -5.05 -3.90
N ALA A 32 -10.52 -5.05 -4.24
CA ALA A 32 -11.00 -5.59 -5.51
C ALA A 32 -10.42 -4.84 -6.72
N TYR A 33 -10.36 -3.50 -6.67
CA TYR A 33 -9.80 -2.71 -7.76
C TYR A 33 -8.29 -2.93 -7.93
N ILE A 34 -7.52 -3.03 -6.85
CA ILE A 34 -6.07 -3.23 -6.94
C ILE A 34 -5.77 -4.66 -7.39
N GLU A 35 -6.46 -5.66 -6.85
CA GLU A 35 -6.27 -7.07 -7.24
C GLU A 35 -6.73 -7.35 -8.68
N SER A 36 -7.65 -6.55 -9.24
CA SER A 36 -8.06 -6.68 -10.64
C SER A 36 -7.07 -6.08 -11.64
N HIS A 37 -6.09 -5.30 -11.18
CA HIS A 37 -5.03 -4.76 -12.01
C HIS A 37 -3.75 -5.54 -11.74
N GLU A 38 -3.36 -6.38 -12.70
CA GLU A 38 -2.07 -7.06 -12.63
C GLU A 38 -0.95 -6.03 -12.39
N SER A 39 -0.04 -6.36 -11.49
CA SER A 39 1.17 -5.58 -11.18
C SER A 39 1.01 -4.30 -10.35
N LEU A 40 -0.20 -3.82 -10.03
CA LEU A 40 -0.32 -2.60 -9.19
C LEU A 40 0.14 -2.83 -7.74
N GLY A 41 -0.09 -4.02 -7.19
CA GLY A 41 0.37 -4.38 -5.86
C GLY A 41 -0.58 -5.34 -5.14
N ALA A 42 -0.34 -5.50 -3.84
CA ALA A 42 -1.15 -6.30 -2.94
C ALA A 42 -1.66 -5.44 -1.78
N VAL A 43 -2.96 -5.55 -1.49
CA VAL A 43 -3.59 -4.81 -0.40
C VAL A 43 -3.59 -5.66 0.88
N ARG A 44 -3.26 -5.04 2.01
CA ARG A 44 -3.34 -5.62 3.35
C ARG A 44 -4.07 -4.66 4.27
N THR A 45 -5.09 -5.18 4.97
CA THR A 45 -5.72 -4.43 6.06
C THR A 45 -4.85 -4.59 7.30
N LEU A 46 -4.26 -3.50 7.79
CA LEU A 46 -3.37 -3.52 8.95
C LEU A 46 -4.14 -3.44 10.25
N ASN A 47 -5.16 -2.58 10.29
CA ASN A 47 -6.00 -2.41 11.47
C ASN A 47 -7.43 -2.11 11.04
N ARG A 48 -8.34 -3.06 11.27
CA ARG A 48 -9.77 -2.92 10.93
C ARG A 48 -10.46 -1.84 11.76
N THR A 49 -10.10 -1.69 13.04
CA THR A 49 -10.70 -0.70 13.94
C THR A 49 -10.34 0.73 13.52
N GLN A 50 -9.10 0.92 13.05
CA GLN A 50 -8.60 2.20 12.57
C GLN A 50 -8.80 2.41 11.07
N ASN A 51 -9.38 1.43 10.36
CA ASN A 51 -9.56 1.46 8.92
C ASN A 51 -8.24 1.67 8.15
N LEU A 52 -7.14 1.13 8.67
CA LEU A 52 -5.79 1.31 8.14
C LEU A 52 -5.44 0.21 7.13
N LEU A 53 -4.91 0.65 6.00
CA LEU A 53 -4.53 -0.13 4.84
C LEU A 53 -3.04 0.03 4.55
N CYS A 54 -2.43 -1.02 4.04
CA CYS A 54 -1.14 -0.96 3.37
C CYS A 54 -1.28 -1.57 1.99
N ILE A 55 -0.80 -0.87 0.98
CA ILE A 55 -0.66 -1.39 -0.37
C ILE A 55 0.83 -1.58 -0.62
N LEU A 56 1.24 -2.83 -0.77
CA LEU A 56 2.60 -3.20 -1.13
C LEU A 56 2.70 -3.27 -2.65
N SER A 57 3.68 -2.58 -3.21
CA SER A 57 3.97 -2.56 -4.64
C SER A 57 5.47 -2.59 -4.84
N THR A 58 5.89 -2.65 -6.10
CA THR A 58 7.29 -2.44 -6.45
C THR A 58 7.56 -0.94 -6.67
N ARG A 59 8.80 -0.53 -6.53
CA ARG A 59 9.23 0.87 -6.58
C ARG A 59 9.03 1.49 -7.96
N ASP A 60 9.22 0.70 -9.01
CA ASP A 60 8.93 1.07 -10.40
C ASP A 60 7.42 1.23 -10.68
N MET A 61 6.58 0.48 -9.97
CA MET A 61 5.11 0.57 -10.07
C MET A 61 4.50 1.62 -9.15
N LEU A 62 5.28 2.23 -8.24
CA LEU A 62 4.79 3.23 -7.30
C LEU A 62 4.07 4.39 -8.02
N GLY A 63 4.64 4.93 -9.10
CA GLY A 63 4.00 6.00 -9.88
C GLY A 63 2.61 5.60 -10.39
N SER A 64 2.53 4.44 -11.04
CA SER A 64 1.28 3.88 -11.56
C SER A 64 0.25 3.62 -10.45
N LEU A 65 0.68 3.11 -9.30
CA LEU A 65 -0.16 2.92 -8.13
C LEU A 65 -0.73 4.24 -7.62
N LEU A 66 0.10 5.28 -7.52
CA LEU A 66 -0.34 6.59 -7.06
C LEU A 66 -1.37 7.20 -8.02
N ASP A 67 -1.10 7.20 -9.32
CA ASP A 67 -2.01 7.71 -10.34
C ASP A 67 -3.36 6.98 -10.30
N PHE A 68 -3.31 5.65 -10.17
CA PHE A 68 -4.49 4.83 -10.00
C PHE A 68 -5.29 5.21 -8.74
N LEU A 69 -4.65 5.31 -7.58
CA LEU A 69 -5.31 5.66 -6.33
C LEU A 69 -6.02 7.02 -6.42
N PHE A 70 -5.39 8.01 -7.06
CA PHE A 70 -6.01 9.31 -7.30
C PHE A 70 -7.18 9.21 -8.28
N SER A 71 -7.08 8.38 -9.32
CA SER A 71 -8.15 8.21 -10.32
C SER A 71 -9.44 7.60 -9.75
N VAL A 72 -9.32 6.71 -8.76
CA VAL A 72 -10.48 6.04 -8.13
C VAL A 72 -11.01 6.76 -6.91
N ARG A 73 -10.43 7.91 -6.52
CA ARG A 73 -10.71 8.56 -5.23
C ARG A 73 -12.16 9.03 -5.09
N ASP A 74 -12.78 9.46 -6.18
CA ASP A 74 -14.16 9.95 -6.18
C ASP A 74 -15.18 8.83 -5.95
N THR A 75 -14.87 7.61 -6.40
CA THR A 75 -15.73 6.42 -6.23
C THR A 75 -15.34 5.58 -5.02
N CYS A 76 -14.09 5.68 -4.59
CA CYS A 76 -13.54 4.95 -3.46
C CYS A 76 -12.75 5.91 -2.54
N PRO A 77 -13.44 6.59 -1.60
CA PRO A 77 -12.83 7.61 -0.79
C PRO A 77 -11.77 7.01 0.15
N TRP A 78 -10.59 7.61 0.13
CA TRP A 78 -9.50 7.32 1.06
C TRP A 78 -8.77 8.62 1.41
N ARG A 79 -8.04 8.58 2.54
CA ARG A 79 -7.13 9.63 2.97
C ARG A 79 -5.78 9.05 3.34
N GLU A 80 -4.77 9.90 3.36
CA GLU A 80 -3.45 9.55 3.89
C GLU A 80 -3.59 9.06 5.35
N ALA A 81 -2.92 7.96 5.66
CA ALA A 81 -2.85 7.46 7.03
C ALA A 81 -2.07 8.46 7.90
N ARG A 82 -2.71 9.01 8.94
CA ARG A 82 -2.08 10.04 9.79
C ARG A 82 -1.07 9.46 10.77
N THR A 83 -1.24 8.19 11.11
CA THR A 83 -0.43 7.48 12.08
C THR A 83 -0.18 6.10 11.55
N VAL A 84 0.95 5.91 10.87
CA VAL A 84 1.54 4.58 10.77
C VAL A 84 2.42 4.43 12.00
N ASP A 85 1.99 3.59 12.94
CA ASP A 85 2.75 3.36 14.16
C ASP A 85 4.18 2.95 13.78
N LYS A 86 5.19 3.64 14.34
CA LYS A 86 6.60 3.38 14.02
C LYS A 86 6.98 1.93 14.30
N ALA A 87 6.37 1.32 15.31
CA ALA A 87 6.57 -0.10 15.60
C ALA A 87 6.07 -1.01 14.46
N LEU A 88 5.01 -0.59 13.76
CA LEU A 88 4.44 -1.32 12.63
C LEU A 88 5.33 -1.17 11.40
N LEU A 89 5.89 0.02 11.15
CA LEU A 89 6.92 0.24 10.11
C LEU A 89 8.20 -0.56 10.40
N GLU A 90 8.66 -0.57 11.66
CA GLU A 90 9.82 -1.36 12.09
C GLU A 90 9.59 -2.87 11.93
N PHE A 91 8.40 -3.37 12.25
CA PHE A 91 8.03 -4.76 12.00
C PHE A 91 8.17 -5.13 10.51
N TYR A 92 7.67 -4.29 9.59
CA TYR A 92 7.81 -4.52 8.15
C TYR A 92 9.25 -4.40 7.64
N ARG A 93 10.07 -3.53 8.24
CA ARG A 93 11.51 -3.44 7.94
C ARG A 93 12.31 -4.64 8.45
N MET A 94 11.80 -5.36 9.43
CA MET A 94 12.44 -6.54 10.02
C MET A 94 12.07 -7.85 9.32
N VAL A 95 11.09 -7.86 8.40
CA VAL A 95 10.81 -9.05 7.58
C VAL A 95 11.96 -9.18 6.56
N PRO A 96 12.81 -10.20 6.67
CA PRO A 96 13.86 -10.40 5.68
C PRO A 96 13.19 -10.59 4.32
N SER A 97 13.65 -9.88 3.30
CA SER A 97 13.28 -10.14 1.91
C SER A 97 13.40 -11.65 1.69
N GLY A 98 12.26 -12.33 1.54
CA GLY A 98 12.20 -13.77 1.46
C GLY A 98 13.16 -14.23 0.37
N ASN A 99 14.07 -15.13 0.74
CA ASN A 99 15.08 -15.72 -0.11
C ASN A 99 14.41 -16.30 -1.38
N VAL A 100 14.50 -15.60 -2.51
CA VAL A 100 14.10 -16.13 -3.82
C VAL A 100 15.27 -16.96 -4.37
N ASP A 101 15.67 -17.97 -3.60
CA ASP A 101 16.49 -19.04 -4.14
C ASP A 101 15.55 -20.05 -4.79
N GLY A 102 15.15 -19.73 -6.02
CA GLY A 102 14.65 -20.72 -6.95
C GLY A 102 15.78 -21.70 -7.23
N GLN A 103 15.80 -22.82 -6.50
CA GLN A 103 16.53 -24.02 -6.91
C GLN A 103 16.08 -24.39 -8.33
N SER A 104 16.97 -24.12 -9.29
CA SER A 104 17.00 -24.76 -10.59
C SER A 104 18.25 -25.62 -10.60
N ASP A 105 18.07 -26.90 -10.32
CA ASP A 105 18.79 -28.04 -10.90
C ASP A 105 18.00 -29.33 -10.63
#